data_AF-A0A964NTP9-F1
#
_entry.id   AF-A0A964NTP9-F1
#
_cell.length_a   1.000
_cell.length_b   1.000
_cell.length_c   1.000
_cell.angle_alpha   90.00
_cell.angle_beta   90.00
_cell.angle_gamma   90.00
#
_symmetry.space_group_name_H-M   'P 1'
#
loop_
_entity.id
_entity.type
_entity.pdbx_description
1 polymer ?
#
loop_
_entity_poly.entity_id
_entity_poly.type
_entity_poly.pdbx_seq_one_letter_code
_entity_poly.pdbx_strand_id
1 'polypeptide(L)'
;MTAAAALQSGRFGRVLVARLRPNQDMVGGIEALCAEHSLHHAVVRSGVGSLVDAALAYGAAATPKRLDITGPGIEILSLQGEVAPDKAGNPRADLRGTISDSEARVYGGTFVAGANPICITLELVLQEWLPTDEDKMSKTFRALMLEETGGKVSASIQDVDEARLPAGDVTVRVSHSTLNYKDGLILNGLGRLVRNYPHVPGVDFAGTVEASEHKDFKPGDAVVLTGWRVGEAQWGGYATRARVKGDWLVKLPANINPARAMAIGTAGFTSMMSIIALEQHGLTPAGGDVAVTGAAGGVGSVALAILAKLGYRAVASTGRADTHDYLKSLGAAEIVDRSLLANPSGKPLESERWAGAIDSVGGTTLASLLTQMKYRGTVAACGLAGGNELKTTVIPFLLRGIKLIGIDSVMCPQVERHEIWRRLAQDLPLDKLDAMTETVGLGDLTALAGRILKGGVRGRIVVEVER
;
A
#
# COMPACT_ATOMS: atom_id res chain seq x y z
N MET A 1 -7.30 -29.98 27.75
CA MET A 1 -6.86 -28.81 26.97
C MET A 1 -6.35 -27.79 27.97
N THR A 2 -5.03 -27.62 28.08
CA THR A 2 -4.47 -26.52 28.86
C THR A 2 -4.86 -25.22 28.17
N ALA A 3 -5.63 -24.36 28.86
CA ALA A 3 -5.85 -23.00 28.41
C ALA A 3 -4.47 -22.38 28.13
N ALA A 4 -4.26 -21.87 26.92
CA ALA A 4 -3.02 -21.21 26.56
C ALA A 4 -2.79 -20.08 27.57
N ALA A 5 -1.71 -20.13 28.34
CA ALA A 5 -1.31 -19.02 29.20
C ALA A 5 -0.93 -17.86 28.29
N ALA A 6 -1.71 -16.78 28.31
CA ALA A 6 -1.38 -15.55 27.61
C ALA A 6 -0.46 -14.72 28.50
N LEU A 7 0.75 -14.44 28.04
CA LEU A 7 1.63 -13.48 28.69
C LEU A 7 1.12 -12.07 28.35
N GLN A 8 0.89 -11.24 29.35
CA GLN A 8 0.52 -9.83 29.17
C GLN A 8 1.69 -8.94 29.60
N SER A 9 2.08 -8.01 28.72
CA SER A 9 2.99 -6.90 29.03
C SER A 9 2.18 -5.70 29.51
N GLY A 10 2.74 -4.86 30.38
CA GLY A 10 2.05 -3.68 30.90
C GLY A 10 2.92 -2.82 31.80
N ARG A 11 2.34 -1.72 32.28
CA ARG A 11 2.94 -0.89 33.32
C ARG A 11 1.91 -0.56 34.39
N PHE A 12 2.36 -0.25 35.59
CA PHE A 12 1.48 0.28 36.63
C PHE A 12 1.15 1.75 36.40
N GLY A 13 -0.12 2.10 36.59
CA GLY A 13 -0.66 3.44 36.46
C GLY A 13 -0.92 4.09 37.83
N ARG A 14 -2.09 4.72 37.95
CA ARG A 14 -2.54 5.42 39.16
C ARG A 14 -2.61 4.49 40.37
N VAL A 15 -2.41 5.05 41.57
CA VAL A 15 -2.63 4.38 42.85
C VAL A 15 -3.85 5.02 43.51
N LEU A 16 -4.81 4.19 43.91
CA LEU A 16 -6.00 4.60 44.64
C LEU A 16 -5.93 4.00 46.05
N VAL A 17 -5.92 4.88 47.05
CA VAL A 17 -6.10 4.50 48.45
C VAL A 17 -7.56 4.79 48.81
N ALA A 18 -8.30 3.75 49.20
CA ALA A 18 -9.73 3.84 49.43
C ALA A 18 -10.13 3.22 50.76
N ARG A 19 -11.32 3.59 51.23
CA ARG A 19 -11.98 3.04 52.40
C ARG A 19 -13.38 2.57 52.05
N LEU A 20 -13.67 1.31 52.31
CA LEU A 20 -15.02 0.76 52.23
C LEU A 20 -15.70 0.83 53.60
N ARG A 21 -16.99 1.14 53.59
CA ARG A 21 -17.81 1.47 54.76
C ARG A 21 -18.35 0.19 55.44
N PRO A 22 -18.78 0.28 56.72
CA PRO A 22 -19.44 -0.84 57.38
C PRO A 22 -20.64 -1.34 56.57
N ASN A 23 -20.87 -2.66 56.61
CA ASN A 23 -21.94 -3.39 55.94
C ASN A 23 -21.89 -3.39 54.39
N GLN A 24 -20.91 -2.75 53.77
CA GLN A 24 -20.68 -2.93 52.33
C GLN A 24 -20.04 -4.30 52.08
N ASP A 25 -20.47 -4.98 51.02
CA ASP A 25 -19.77 -6.18 50.55
C ASP A 25 -18.38 -5.79 50.02
N MET A 26 -17.34 -6.48 50.48
CA MET A 26 -15.97 -6.19 50.10
C MET A 26 -15.75 -6.31 48.58
N VAL A 27 -16.24 -7.39 47.96
CA VAL A 27 -15.99 -7.66 46.54
C VAL A 27 -16.72 -6.62 45.68
N GLY A 28 -18.03 -6.44 45.91
CA GLY A 28 -18.83 -5.46 45.19
C GLY A 28 -18.40 -4.01 45.47
N GLY A 29 -17.90 -3.72 46.67
CA GLY A 29 -17.34 -2.42 47.01
C GLY A 29 -16.08 -2.09 46.22
N ILE A 30 -15.19 -3.07 46.01
CA ILE A 30 -13.98 -2.92 45.18
C ILE A 30 -14.35 -2.70 43.72
N GLU A 31 -15.31 -3.47 43.18
CA GLU A 31 -15.81 -3.30 41.82
C GLU A 31 -16.43 -1.91 41.60
N ALA A 32 -17.23 -1.43 42.56
CA ALA A 32 -17.82 -0.10 42.53
C ALA A 32 -16.78 1.03 42.58
N LEU A 33 -15.75 0.91 43.43
CA LEU A 33 -14.64 1.86 43.48
C LEU A 33 -13.88 1.92 42.15
N CYS A 34 -13.61 0.76 41.53
CA CYS A 34 -12.97 0.72 40.22
C CYS A 34 -13.83 1.40 39.14
N ALA A 35 -15.16 1.18 39.16
CA ALA A 35 -16.07 1.86 38.24
C ALA A 35 -16.08 3.38 38.45
N GLU A 36 -16.19 3.84 39.71
CA GLU A 36 -16.23 5.26 40.08
C GLU A 36 -14.97 6.01 39.62
N HIS A 37 -13.80 5.39 39.77
CA HIS A 37 -12.51 6.00 39.43
C HIS A 37 -12.01 5.66 38.00
N SER A 38 -12.85 5.00 37.20
CA SER A 38 -12.50 4.57 35.83
C SER A 38 -11.20 3.75 35.80
N LEU A 39 -11.09 2.76 36.68
CA LEU A 39 -10.03 1.77 36.72
C LEU A 39 -10.50 0.49 36.05
N HIS A 40 -10.18 0.33 34.77
CA HIS A 40 -10.61 -0.84 33.99
C HIS A 40 -9.85 -2.11 34.38
N HIS A 41 -8.55 -1.99 34.66
CA HIS A 41 -7.71 -3.05 35.19
C HIS A 41 -7.00 -2.55 36.45
N ALA A 42 -7.09 -3.31 37.54
CA ALA A 42 -6.44 -2.94 38.80
C ALA A 42 -5.95 -4.17 39.56
N VAL A 43 -4.89 -4.01 40.32
CA VAL A 43 -4.34 -5.02 41.23
C VAL A 43 -4.54 -4.55 42.66
N VAL A 44 -5.04 -5.43 43.52
CA VAL A 44 -5.09 -5.19 44.96
C VAL A 44 -3.69 -5.36 45.54
N ARG A 45 -3.12 -4.27 46.08
CA ARG A 45 -1.78 -4.28 46.68
C ARG A 45 -1.82 -4.59 48.17
N SER A 46 -2.83 -4.10 48.85
CA SER A 46 -3.06 -4.38 50.26
C SER A 46 -4.52 -4.12 50.61
N GLY A 47 -4.98 -4.80 51.66
CA GLY A 47 -6.26 -4.56 52.31
C GLY A 47 -6.15 -4.93 53.77
N VAL A 48 -6.62 -4.08 54.67
CA VAL A 48 -6.69 -4.34 56.11
C VAL A 48 -8.06 -3.96 56.64
N GLY A 49 -8.69 -4.91 57.33
CA GLY A 49 -10.01 -4.74 57.91
C GLY A 49 -10.58 -6.08 58.34
N SER A 50 -11.80 -6.04 58.85
CA SER A 50 -12.53 -7.21 59.31
C SER A 50 -13.90 -7.31 58.65
N LEU A 51 -14.42 -8.53 58.58
CA LEU A 51 -15.70 -8.88 58.02
C LEU A 51 -16.69 -9.27 59.13
N VAL A 52 -17.98 -9.03 58.90
CA VAL A 52 -19.05 -9.53 59.79
C VAL A 52 -19.21 -11.02 59.59
N ASP A 53 -19.37 -11.45 58.34
CA ASP A 53 -19.38 -12.85 57.92
C ASP A 53 -18.48 -12.98 56.69
N ALA A 54 -18.07 -14.20 56.37
CA ALA A 54 -17.26 -14.44 55.19
C ALA A 54 -17.73 -15.68 54.43
N ALA A 55 -17.63 -15.60 53.10
CA ALA A 55 -17.83 -16.74 52.22
C ALA A 55 -16.64 -16.87 51.26
N LEU A 56 -16.03 -18.05 51.28
CA LEU A 56 -14.89 -18.41 50.45
C LEU A 56 -15.25 -19.58 49.51
N ALA A 57 -14.73 -19.54 48.29
CA ALA A 57 -14.72 -20.65 47.36
C ALA A 57 -13.34 -21.31 47.34
N TYR A 58 -13.30 -22.65 47.30
CA TYR A 58 -12.08 -23.44 47.25
C TYR A 58 -12.26 -24.70 46.38
N GLY A 59 -11.16 -25.30 45.93
CA GLY A 59 -11.17 -26.47 45.04
C GLY A 59 -11.00 -26.12 43.56
N ALA A 60 -11.20 -27.10 42.67
CA ALA A 60 -11.02 -26.93 41.23
C ALA A 60 -12.07 -25.97 40.64
N ALA A 61 -11.66 -25.12 39.70
CA ALA A 61 -12.54 -24.11 39.07
C ALA A 61 -13.80 -24.71 38.43
N ALA A 62 -13.76 -25.96 37.97
CA ALA A 62 -14.92 -26.67 37.40
C ALA A 62 -15.96 -27.10 38.45
N THR A 63 -15.55 -27.23 39.72
CA THR A 63 -16.38 -27.71 40.83
C THR A 63 -16.00 -27.00 42.13
N PRO A 64 -16.23 -25.68 42.25
CA PRO A 64 -15.88 -24.92 43.44
C PRO A 64 -16.76 -25.34 44.62
N LYS A 65 -16.15 -25.55 45.78
CA LYS A 65 -16.85 -25.74 47.05
C LYS A 65 -16.92 -24.39 47.76
N ARG A 66 -18.05 -24.12 48.42
CA ARG A 66 -18.28 -22.92 49.22
C ARG A 66 -18.05 -23.24 50.70
N LEU A 67 -17.42 -22.32 51.41
CA LEU A 67 -17.24 -22.32 52.86
C LEU A 67 -17.80 -21.01 53.40
N ASP A 68 -18.83 -21.11 54.24
CA ASP A 68 -19.40 -19.97 54.95
C ASP A 68 -18.88 -19.96 56.39
N ILE A 69 -18.43 -18.80 56.84
CA ILE A 69 -17.87 -18.58 58.18
C ILE A 69 -18.67 -17.45 58.80
N THR A 70 -19.30 -17.76 59.92
CA THR A 70 -20.16 -16.81 60.65
C THR A 70 -19.32 -16.09 61.69
N GLY A 71 -19.37 -14.75 61.70
CA GLY A 71 -18.69 -13.93 62.70
C GLY A 71 -19.63 -13.42 63.81
N PRO A 72 -19.45 -12.18 64.32
CA PRO A 72 -18.63 -11.08 63.78
C PRO A 72 -17.14 -11.18 64.12
N GLY A 73 -16.33 -10.35 63.47
CA GLY A 73 -14.91 -10.16 63.80
C GLY A 73 -13.99 -11.12 63.07
N ILE A 74 -14.28 -11.39 61.80
CA ILE A 74 -13.42 -12.20 60.93
C ILE A 74 -12.31 -11.29 60.39
N GLU A 75 -11.07 -11.52 60.80
CA GLU A 75 -9.93 -10.69 60.42
C GLU A 75 -9.36 -11.10 59.07
N ILE A 76 -9.14 -10.12 58.19
CA ILE A 76 -8.46 -10.34 56.91
C ILE A 76 -6.95 -10.37 57.15
N LEU A 77 -6.36 -11.55 57.04
CA LEU A 77 -4.91 -11.75 57.18
C LEU A 77 -4.16 -11.47 55.87
N SER A 78 -4.78 -11.77 54.73
CA SER A 78 -4.26 -11.43 53.42
C SER A 78 -5.38 -11.21 52.42
N LEU A 79 -5.18 -10.26 51.52
CA LEU A 79 -6.06 -9.96 50.39
C LEU A 79 -5.21 -9.66 49.17
N GLN A 80 -5.42 -10.43 48.11
CA GLN A 80 -4.72 -10.30 46.84
C GLN A 80 -5.70 -10.59 45.71
N GLY A 81 -5.49 -9.99 44.56
CA GLY A 81 -6.35 -10.23 43.42
C GLY A 81 -6.28 -9.13 42.40
N GLU A 82 -7.08 -9.29 41.36
CA GLU A 82 -7.19 -8.36 40.26
C GLU A 82 -8.65 -8.01 39.98
N VAL A 83 -8.83 -6.83 39.41
CA VAL A 83 -10.08 -6.38 38.82
C VAL A 83 -9.83 -6.29 37.32
N ALA A 84 -10.67 -6.93 36.53
CA ALA A 84 -10.64 -6.91 35.07
C ALA A 84 -12.06 -6.74 34.53
N PRO A 85 -12.25 -6.19 33.33
CA PRO A 85 -13.57 -6.03 32.76
C PRO A 85 -14.17 -7.39 32.38
N ASP A 86 -15.44 -7.58 32.68
CA ASP A 86 -16.22 -8.71 32.17
C ASP A 86 -16.54 -8.52 30.66
N LYS A 87 -17.29 -9.46 30.08
CA LYS A 87 -17.69 -9.39 28.66
C LYS A 87 -18.54 -8.16 28.31
N ALA A 88 -19.19 -7.54 29.29
CA ALA A 88 -19.98 -6.33 29.13
C ALA A 88 -19.18 -5.06 29.44
N GLY A 89 -17.89 -5.18 29.80
CA GLY A 89 -17.02 -4.07 30.14
C GLY A 89 -17.13 -3.59 31.59
N ASN A 90 -17.89 -4.29 32.45
CA ASN A 90 -18.04 -3.93 33.85
C ASN A 90 -16.86 -4.46 34.67
N PRO A 91 -16.32 -3.69 35.64
CA PRO A 91 -15.26 -4.18 36.52
C PRO A 91 -15.72 -5.42 37.28
N ARG A 92 -14.89 -6.46 37.25
CA ARG A 92 -15.13 -7.71 37.97
C ARG A 92 -13.88 -8.12 38.74
N ALA A 93 -14.04 -8.40 40.04
CA ALA A 93 -12.93 -8.72 40.92
C ALA A 93 -12.79 -10.26 41.10
N ASP A 94 -11.57 -10.79 40.92
CA ASP A 94 -11.16 -12.12 41.41
C ASP A 94 -10.22 -11.92 42.59
N LEU A 95 -10.78 -12.04 43.80
CA LEU A 95 -10.07 -11.76 45.06
C LEU A 95 -9.85 -13.06 45.83
N ARG A 96 -8.63 -13.25 46.30
CA ARG A 96 -8.20 -14.38 47.11
C ARG A 96 -7.53 -13.90 48.37
N GLY A 97 -7.62 -14.71 49.41
CA GLY A 97 -7.02 -14.33 50.68
C GLY A 97 -7.13 -15.39 51.72
N THR A 98 -6.69 -14.99 52.90
CA THR A 98 -6.79 -15.77 54.14
C THR A 98 -7.44 -14.94 55.21
N ILE A 99 -8.32 -15.55 55.99
CA ILE A 99 -9.05 -14.92 57.08
C ILE A 99 -8.90 -15.73 58.36
N SER A 100 -9.05 -15.08 59.50
CA SER A 100 -9.12 -15.72 60.82
C SER A 100 -10.46 -15.43 61.47
N ASP A 101 -11.12 -16.44 62.02
CA ASP A 101 -12.30 -16.23 62.87
C ASP A 101 -11.89 -15.82 64.30
N SER A 102 -12.90 -15.57 65.14
CA SER A 102 -12.74 -15.17 66.55
C SER A 102 -12.16 -16.27 67.45
N GLU A 103 -12.10 -17.51 66.95
CA GLU A 103 -11.46 -18.63 67.62
C GLU A 103 -10.04 -18.90 67.08
N ALA A 104 -9.49 -17.97 66.32
CA ALA A 104 -8.17 -18.05 65.69
C ALA A 104 -8.01 -19.20 64.68
N ARG A 105 -9.11 -19.70 64.10
CA ARG A 105 -9.07 -20.68 63.02
C ARG A 105 -8.90 -19.95 61.70
N VAL A 106 -8.00 -20.46 60.85
CA VAL A 106 -7.62 -19.81 59.58
C VAL A 106 -8.24 -20.52 58.39
N TYR A 107 -8.80 -19.73 57.48
CA TYR A 107 -9.41 -20.20 56.24
C TYR A 107 -8.82 -19.47 55.03
N GLY A 108 -8.73 -20.14 53.89
CA GLY A 108 -8.19 -19.56 52.66
C GLY A 108 -8.98 -19.97 51.42
N GLY A 109 -9.16 -19.02 50.50
CA GLY A 109 -9.93 -19.25 49.28
C GLY A 109 -10.17 -17.98 48.48
N THR A 110 -11.02 -18.08 47.47
CA THR A 110 -11.53 -16.96 46.68
C THR A 110 -12.75 -16.35 47.36
N PHE A 111 -12.78 -15.05 47.58
CA PHE A 111 -13.94 -14.38 48.18
C PHE A 111 -15.15 -14.42 47.26
N VAL A 112 -16.31 -14.83 47.79
CA VAL A 112 -17.58 -14.89 47.06
C VAL A 112 -18.25 -13.51 47.09
N ALA A 113 -18.56 -12.95 45.91
CA ALA A 113 -19.23 -11.66 45.82
C ALA A 113 -20.59 -11.64 46.54
N GLY A 114 -20.89 -10.55 47.24
CA GLY A 114 -22.15 -10.33 47.96
C GLY A 114 -22.27 -11.06 49.31
N ALA A 115 -21.21 -11.70 49.79
CA ALA A 115 -21.21 -12.52 51.00
C ALA A 115 -20.03 -12.24 51.94
N ASN A 116 -19.38 -11.08 51.80
CA ASN A 116 -18.26 -10.64 52.63
C ASN A 116 -18.48 -9.20 53.13
N PRO A 117 -19.51 -8.95 53.96
CA PRO A 117 -19.82 -7.63 54.51
C PRO A 117 -18.72 -7.14 55.47
N ILE A 118 -18.32 -5.87 55.33
CA ILE A 118 -17.30 -5.23 56.16
C ILE A 118 -17.85 -4.94 57.56
N CYS A 119 -17.09 -5.28 58.61
CA CYS A 119 -17.48 -5.07 59.99
C CYS A 119 -17.41 -3.60 60.41
N ILE A 120 -16.23 -2.96 60.27
CA ILE A 120 -16.02 -1.56 60.63
C ILE A 120 -15.57 -0.76 59.41
N THR A 121 -14.31 -0.90 59.01
CA THR A 121 -13.78 -0.25 57.81
C THR A 121 -12.80 -1.22 57.17
N LEU A 122 -12.76 -1.23 55.85
CA LEU A 122 -11.68 -1.87 55.09
C LEU A 122 -10.88 -0.78 54.39
N GLU A 123 -9.61 -0.65 54.75
CA GLU A 123 -8.66 0.21 54.05
C GLU A 123 -7.96 -0.61 52.98
N LEU A 124 -7.92 -0.12 51.74
CA LEU A 124 -7.30 -0.85 50.63
C LEU A 124 -6.51 0.06 49.70
N VAL A 125 -5.51 -0.55 49.06
CA VAL A 125 -4.70 0.08 48.02
C VAL A 125 -4.91 -0.68 46.72
N LEU A 126 -5.46 0.02 45.73
CA LEU A 126 -5.59 -0.45 44.35
C LEU A 126 -4.52 0.22 43.51
N GLN A 127 -3.83 -0.56 42.68
CA GLN A 127 -2.91 -0.03 41.69
C GLN A 127 -3.43 -0.36 40.29
N GLU A 128 -3.64 0.68 39.50
CA GLU A 128 -4.04 0.55 38.10
C GLU A 128 -3.00 -0.27 37.34
N TRP A 129 -3.47 -1.23 36.56
CA TRP A 129 -2.67 -1.94 35.58
C TRP A 129 -3.03 -1.40 34.21
N LEU A 130 -2.04 -0.91 33.47
CA LEU A 130 -2.19 -0.47 32.10
C LEU A 130 -1.55 -1.55 31.22
N PRO A 131 -2.33 -2.55 30.75
CA PRO A 131 -1.80 -3.52 29.82
C PRO A 131 -1.27 -2.77 28.58
N THR A 132 -0.05 -3.09 28.17
CA THR A 132 0.46 -2.65 26.89
C THR A 132 -0.27 -3.50 25.87
N ASP A 133 -1.15 -2.90 25.06
CA ASP A 133 -1.70 -3.56 23.89
C ASP A 133 -0.53 -3.84 22.92
N GLU A 134 0.21 -4.94 23.09
CA GLU A 134 1.14 -5.42 22.06
C GLU A 134 0.37 -5.75 20.76
N ASP A 135 -0.93 -6.04 20.86
CA ASP A 135 -1.87 -6.15 19.73
C ASP A 135 -2.33 -4.80 19.15
N LYS A 136 -2.00 -3.66 19.78
CA LYS A 136 -2.22 -2.29 19.25
C LYS A 136 -1.01 -1.37 19.41
N MET A 137 0.21 -1.90 19.26
CA MET A 137 1.18 -1.13 18.49
C MET A 137 0.53 -0.94 17.12
N SER A 138 0.02 0.25 16.81
CA SER A 138 -0.37 0.57 15.43
C SER A 138 0.86 0.25 14.60
N LYS A 139 0.84 -0.86 13.86
CA LYS A 139 1.95 -1.15 12.95
C LYS A 139 1.92 0.00 11.97
N THR A 140 2.94 0.84 12.01
CA THR A 140 3.06 1.95 11.09
C THR A 140 3.92 1.53 9.91
N PHE A 141 3.67 2.16 8.77
CA PHE A 141 4.49 1.99 7.58
C PHE A 141 4.81 3.37 6.98
N ARG A 142 6.01 3.49 6.42
CA ARG A 142 6.48 4.73 5.78
C ARG A 142 5.78 4.91 4.43
N ALA A 143 5.23 6.10 4.17
CA ALA A 143 4.58 6.43 2.90
C ALA A 143 4.76 7.91 2.52
N LEU A 144 4.75 8.21 1.22
CA LEU A 144 4.57 9.56 0.71
C LEU A 144 3.07 9.90 0.72
N MET A 145 2.66 10.79 1.61
CA MET A 145 1.28 11.21 1.79
C MET A 145 1.02 12.54 1.08
N LEU A 146 -0.06 12.59 0.29
CA LEU A 146 -0.62 13.81 -0.24
C LEU A 146 -1.73 14.33 0.66
N GLU A 147 -1.71 15.63 0.90
CA GLU A 147 -2.77 16.37 1.58
C GLU A 147 -3.17 17.57 0.72
N GLU A 148 -4.45 17.96 0.79
CA GLU A 148 -4.98 19.12 0.10
C GLU A 148 -5.48 20.15 1.12
N THR A 149 -4.92 21.36 1.07
CA THR A 149 -5.36 22.49 1.89
C THR A 149 -5.58 23.70 0.98
N GLY A 150 -6.80 24.25 0.98
CA GLY A 150 -7.14 25.40 0.13
C GLY A 150 -6.97 25.15 -1.38
N GLY A 151 -7.16 23.91 -1.84
CA GLY A 151 -7.00 23.52 -3.24
C GLY A 151 -5.54 23.33 -3.70
N LYS A 152 -4.57 23.43 -2.78
CA LYS A 152 -3.16 23.15 -3.05
C LYS A 152 -2.79 21.80 -2.48
N VAL A 153 -2.19 20.96 -3.32
CA VAL A 153 -1.66 19.65 -2.93
C VAL A 153 -0.24 19.80 -2.40
N SER A 154 0.05 19.17 -1.26
CA SER A 154 1.39 19.04 -0.68
C SER A 154 1.71 17.57 -0.43
N ALA A 155 2.98 17.19 -0.67
CA ALA A 155 3.49 15.84 -0.44
C ALA A 155 4.46 15.85 0.75
N SER A 156 4.32 14.89 1.66
CA SER A 156 5.25 14.68 2.78
C SER A 156 5.41 13.20 3.08
N ILE A 157 6.60 12.78 3.52
CA ILE A 157 6.81 11.40 3.98
C ILE A 157 6.33 11.30 5.43
N GLN A 158 5.49 10.31 5.71
CA GLN A 158 4.85 10.11 7.01
C GLN A 158 4.90 8.63 7.41
N ASP A 159 4.88 8.38 8.72
CA ASP A 159 4.53 7.06 9.27
C ASP A 159 3.01 6.96 9.37
N VAL A 160 2.44 5.95 8.72
CA VAL A 160 0.99 5.78 8.55
C VAL A 160 0.55 4.52 9.28
N ASP A 161 -0.47 4.62 10.12
CA ASP A 161 -1.11 3.47 10.75
C ASP A 161 -1.66 2.49 9.69
N GLU A 162 -1.30 1.21 9.77
CA GLU A 162 -1.84 0.13 8.93
C GLU A 162 -3.36 0.04 8.93
N ALA A 163 -4.03 0.46 10.01
CA ALA A 163 -5.48 0.54 10.09
C ALA A 163 -6.08 1.51 9.05
N ARG A 164 -5.27 2.43 8.50
CA ARG A 164 -5.66 3.36 7.43
C ARG A 164 -5.53 2.78 6.03
N LEU A 165 -4.91 1.60 5.85
CA LEU A 165 -4.81 0.96 4.53
C LEU A 165 -6.23 0.73 3.96
N PRO A 166 -6.49 1.13 2.70
CA PRO A 166 -7.78 0.89 2.06
C PRO A 166 -8.14 -0.60 2.00
N ALA A 167 -9.42 -0.89 1.79
CA ALA A 167 -9.90 -2.26 1.67
C ALA A 167 -9.25 -2.99 0.47
N GLY A 168 -8.91 -4.27 0.69
CA GLY A 168 -8.33 -5.18 -0.29
C GLY A 168 -8.05 -6.53 0.36
N ASP A 169 -7.83 -7.56 -0.45
CA ASP A 169 -7.66 -8.96 -0.04
C ASP A 169 -6.20 -9.44 -0.15
N VAL A 170 -5.27 -8.57 -0.57
CA VAL A 170 -3.82 -8.83 -0.57
C VAL A 170 -3.07 -7.63 0.02
N THR A 171 -2.25 -7.89 1.04
CA THR A 171 -1.30 -6.91 1.60
C THR A 171 0.12 -7.24 1.13
N VAL A 172 0.81 -6.26 0.57
CA VAL A 172 2.13 -6.39 -0.05
C VAL A 172 3.14 -5.52 0.70
N ARG A 173 4.28 -6.10 1.08
CA ARG A 173 5.49 -5.35 1.42
C ARG A 173 6.10 -4.82 0.14
N VAL A 174 5.88 -3.55 -0.10
CA VAL A 174 6.39 -2.87 -1.28
C VAL A 174 7.87 -2.60 -1.07
N SER A 175 8.68 -2.96 -2.07
CA SER A 175 10.13 -2.72 -2.05
C SER A 175 10.53 -1.67 -3.06
N HIS A 176 9.82 -1.63 -4.20
CA HIS A 176 10.13 -0.74 -5.30
C HIS A 176 8.83 -0.16 -5.88
N SER A 177 8.92 1.08 -6.33
CA SER A 177 7.96 1.75 -7.20
C SER A 177 8.71 2.43 -8.38
N THR A 178 8.02 3.23 -9.19
CA THR A 178 8.61 4.00 -10.31
C THR A 178 7.89 5.33 -10.44
N LEU A 179 8.51 6.30 -11.10
CA LEU A 179 7.88 7.57 -11.46
C LEU A 179 7.44 7.58 -12.94
N ASN A 180 6.13 7.64 -13.18
CA ASN A 180 5.55 7.87 -14.50
C ASN A 180 5.12 9.33 -14.70
N TYR A 181 4.84 9.72 -15.95
CA TYR A 181 4.29 11.05 -16.27
C TYR A 181 3.01 11.35 -15.47
N LYS A 182 2.14 10.33 -15.32
CA LYS A 182 0.90 10.41 -14.54
C LYS A 182 1.15 10.68 -13.06
N ASP A 183 2.16 10.04 -12.47
CA ASP A 183 2.56 10.32 -11.08
C ASP A 183 3.06 11.77 -10.94
N GLY A 184 3.77 12.30 -11.95
CA GLY A 184 4.14 13.71 -12.00
C GLY A 184 2.93 14.65 -11.94
N LEU A 185 1.83 14.34 -12.65
CA LEU A 185 0.59 15.10 -12.58
C LEU A 185 -0.02 15.03 -11.18
N ILE A 186 -0.12 13.83 -10.61
CA ILE A 186 -0.72 13.56 -9.29
C ILE A 186 0.04 14.30 -8.19
N LEU A 187 1.37 14.20 -8.16
CA LEU A 187 2.23 14.85 -7.17
C LEU A 187 2.15 16.38 -7.24
N ASN A 188 1.80 16.95 -8.40
CA ASN A 188 1.59 18.40 -8.57
C ASN A 188 0.11 18.81 -8.47
N GLY A 189 -0.81 17.90 -8.13
CA GLY A 189 -2.25 18.18 -8.05
C GLY A 189 -2.92 18.51 -9.39
N LEU A 190 -2.30 18.15 -10.52
CA LEU A 190 -2.78 18.47 -11.86
C LEU A 190 -3.78 17.43 -12.37
N GLY A 191 -4.74 17.87 -13.19
CA GLY A 191 -5.70 17.00 -13.87
C GLY A 191 -6.81 16.42 -12.98
N ARG A 192 -6.83 16.71 -11.67
CA ARG A 192 -7.83 16.18 -10.71
C ARG A 192 -7.97 14.65 -10.76
N LEU A 193 -6.84 13.96 -10.91
CA LEU A 193 -6.74 12.51 -10.95
C LEU A 193 -7.02 11.88 -9.57
N VAL A 194 -6.57 12.55 -8.50
CA VAL A 194 -6.92 12.22 -7.10
C VAL A 194 -8.08 13.10 -6.67
N ARG A 195 -9.10 12.48 -6.06
CA ARG A 195 -10.33 13.17 -5.60
C ARG A 195 -10.53 13.15 -4.09
N ASN A 196 -9.86 12.24 -3.39
CA ASN A 196 -9.98 12.06 -1.95
C ASN A 196 -8.59 12.24 -1.33
N TYR A 197 -8.48 13.11 -0.33
CA TYR A 197 -7.27 13.31 0.47
C TYR A 197 -7.60 13.04 1.95
N PRO A 198 -6.65 12.54 2.75
CA PRO A 198 -5.25 12.25 2.42
C PRO A 198 -5.06 11.01 1.53
N HIS A 199 -4.01 11.01 0.70
CA HIS A 199 -3.80 9.99 -0.35
C HIS A 199 -2.35 9.55 -0.51
N VAL A 200 -2.11 8.25 -0.66
CA VAL A 200 -0.79 7.71 -1.04
C VAL A 200 -0.75 7.53 -2.56
N PRO A 201 0.12 8.24 -3.32
CA PRO A 201 0.25 8.09 -4.77
C PRO A 201 1.11 6.88 -5.18
N GLY A 202 1.42 6.77 -6.47
CA GLY A 202 2.27 5.74 -7.05
C GLY A 202 1.45 4.68 -7.77
N VAL A 203 1.39 4.77 -9.10
CA VAL A 203 0.51 3.91 -9.91
C VAL A 203 1.06 2.49 -10.12
N ASP A 204 2.31 2.29 -9.75
CA ASP A 204 3.05 1.05 -9.89
C ASP A 204 3.71 0.67 -8.57
N PHE A 205 3.79 -0.63 -8.28
CA PHE A 205 4.69 -1.15 -7.26
C PHE A 205 5.10 -2.59 -7.53
N ALA A 206 6.22 -3.01 -6.97
CA ALA A 206 6.62 -4.40 -6.85
C ALA A 206 7.08 -4.72 -5.43
N GLY A 207 6.79 -5.95 -5.01
CA GLY A 207 6.98 -6.34 -3.63
C GLY A 207 6.73 -7.82 -3.38
N THR A 208 6.64 -8.15 -2.10
CA THR A 208 6.35 -9.50 -1.63
C THR A 208 5.02 -9.49 -0.89
N VAL A 209 4.15 -10.46 -1.18
CA VAL A 209 2.90 -10.64 -0.44
C VAL A 209 3.22 -10.95 1.03
N GLU A 210 2.62 -10.23 1.96
CA GLU A 210 2.73 -10.48 3.40
C GLU A 210 1.51 -11.21 3.95
N ALA A 211 0.31 -10.88 3.44
CA ALA A 211 -0.94 -11.51 3.82
C ALA A 211 -1.89 -11.55 2.62
N SER A 212 -2.69 -12.61 2.51
CA SER A 212 -3.66 -12.74 1.43
C SER A 212 -4.86 -13.59 1.86
N GLU A 213 -6.04 -13.13 1.44
CA GLU A 213 -7.31 -13.89 1.44
C GLU A 213 -7.68 -14.34 0.01
N HIS A 214 -6.88 -13.93 -1.00
CA HIS A 214 -7.11 -14.22 -2.40
C HIS A 214 -6.48 -15.58 -2.77
N LYS A 215 -7.26 -16.47 -3.41
CA LYS A 215 -6.84 -17.85 -3.71
C LYS A 215 -5.54 -17.99 -4.53
N ASP A 216 -5.22 -17.00 -5.36
CA ASP A 216 -4.09 -17.06 -6.29
C ASP A 216 -2.77 -16.56 -5.67
N PHE A 217 -2.81 -15.96 -4.47
CA PHE A 217 -1.65 -15.37 -3.80
C PHE A 217 -1.48 -15.91 -2.38
N LYS A 218 -0.22 -16.03 -1.95
CA LYS A 218 0.12 -16.42 -0.58
C LYS A 218 1.34 -15.62 -0.08
N PRO A 219 1.54 -15.54 1.25
CA PRO A 219 2.73 -14.90 1.80
C PRO A 219 4.02 -15.43 1.18
N GLY A 220 4.93 -14.53 0.81
CA GLY A 220 6.19 -14.84 0.14
C GLY A 220 6.14 -14.75 -1.39
N ASP A 221 4.97 -14.70 -2.02
CA ASP A 221 4.87 -14.53 -3.47
C ASP A 221 5.40 -13.15 -3.90
N ALA A 222 6.25 -13.12 -4.93
CA ALA A 222 6.75 -11.89 -5.54
C ALA A 222 5.75 -11.38 -6.59
N VAL A 223 5.31 -10.13 -6.45
CA VAL A 223 4.20 -9.57 -7.23
C VAL A 223 4.52 -8.18 -7.77
N VAL A 224 3.84 -7.83 -8.86
CA VAL A 224 3.83 -6.50 -9.48
C VAL A 224 2.41 -6.00 -9.67
N LEU A 225 2.23 -4.70 -9.47
CA LEU A 225 1.02 -3.97 -9.81
C LEU A 225 1.36 -2.82 -10.75
N THR A 226 0.56 -2.66 -11.80
CA THR A 226 0.58 -1.49 -12.68
C THR A 226 -0.86 -1.08 -13.05
N GLY A 227 -1.23 0.19 -12.85
CA GLY A 227 -2.53 0.71 -13.29
C GLY A 227 -3.70 0.43 -12.33
N TRP A 228 -4.85 -0.01 -12.85
CA TRP A 228 -6.10 -0.25 -12.09
C TRP A 228 -6.62 0.93 -11.25
N ARG A 229 -6.24 2.16 -11.62
CA ARG A 229 -6.47 3.39 -10.84
C ARG A 229 -5.85 3.38 -9.44
N VAL A 230 -4.91 2.48 -9.18
CA VAL A 230 -4.03 2.53 -8.01
C VAL A 230 -3.11 3.73 -8.14
N GLY A 231 -2.84 4.41 -7.03
CA GLY A 231 -2.16 5.70 -7.01
C GLY A 231 -3.02 6.89 -7.45
N GLU A 232 -4.24 6.66 -7.96
CA GLU A 232 -5.19 7.69 -8.41
C GLU A 232 -6.45 7.72 -7.53
N ALA A 233 -7.26 6.66 -7.60
CA ALA A 233 -8.49 6.51 -6.85
C ALA A 233 -8.32 5.65 -5.60
N GLN A 234 -7.31 4.77 -5.60
CA GLN A 234 -6.90 3.94 -4.47
C GLN A 234 -5.46 4.28 -4.10
N TRP A 235 -5.10 4.07 -2.83
CA TRP A 235 -3.73 4.28 -2.38
C TRP A 235 -2.74 3.40 -3.16
N GLY A 236 -1.57 3.97 -3.44
CA GLY A 236 -0.59 3.44 -4.37
C GLY A 236 0.72 2.96 -3.77
N GLY A 237 1.70 2.86 -4.65
CA GLY A 237 3.01 2.24 -4.44
C GLY A 237 4.08 3.12 -3.78
N TYR A 238 3.83 4.40 -3.54
CA TYR A 238 4.80 5.26 -2.83
C TYR A 238 4.72 5.08 -1.32
N ALA A 239 4.79 3.83 -0.89
CA ALA A 239 4.75 3.38 0.48
C ALA A 239 5.51 2.07 0.62
N THR A 240 5.93 1.74 1.83
CA THR A 240 6.54 0.44 2.18
C THR A 240 5.51 -0.67 2.32
N ARG A 241 4.21 -0.34 2.36
CA ARG A 241 3.11 -1.30 2.40
C ARG A 241 1.92 -0.81 1.58
N ALA A 242 1.26 -1.72 0.87
CA ALA A 242 0.04 -1.46 0.12
C ALA A 242 -0.96 -2.61 0.31
N ARG A 243 -2.26 -2.28 0.35
CA ARG A 243 -3.35 -3.26 0.35
C ARG A 243 -4.22 -3.05 -0.88
N VAL A 244 -4.40 -4.10 -1.67
CA VAL A 244 -5.06 -4.05 -2.98
C VAL A 244 -5.91 -5.30 -3.21
N LYS A 245 -6.68 -5.31 -4.30
CA LYS A 245 -7.34 -6.52 -4.78
C LYS A 245 -6.35 -7.44 -5.49
N GLY A 246 -6.41 -8.74 -5.21
CA GLY A 246 -5.59 -9.77 -5.83
C GLY A 246 -5.76 -9.81 -7.35
N ASP A 247 -6.98 -9.56 -7.84
CA ASP A 247 -7.29 -9.42 -9.27
C ASP A 247 -6.45 -8.36 -10.00
N TRP A 248 -5.83 -7.41 -9.28
CA TRP A 248 -4.98 -6.37 -9.86
C TRP A 248 -3.50 -6.75 -9.95
N LEU A 249 -3.09 -7.80 -9.22
CA LEU A 249 -1.71 -8.23 -9.11
C LEU A 249 -1.34 -9.23 -10.20
N VAL A 250 -0.07 -9.21 -10.60
CA VAL A 250 0.54 -10.23 -11.46
C VAL A 250 1.73 -10.82 -10.71
N LYS A 251 1.91 -12.14 -10.77
CA LYS A 251 3.13 -12.78 -10.24
C LYS A 251 4.32 -12.40 -11.10
N LEU A 252 5.43 -12.03 -10.46
CA LEU A 252 6.62 -11.66 -11.20
C LEU A 252 7.18 -12.85 -12.00
N PRO A 253 7.53 -12.65 -13.28
CA PRO A 253 8.29 -13.64 -14.04
C PRO A 253 9.63 -13.93 -13.35
N ALA A 254 10.08 -15.19 -13.37
CA ALA A 254 11.23 -15.65 -12.59
C ALA A 254 12.55 -14.88 -12.88
N ASN A 255 12.72 -14.31 -14.08
CA ASN A 255 13.89 -13.54 -14.48
C ASN A 255 13.77 -12.03 -14.23
N ILE A 256 12.66 -11.56 -13.65
CA ILE A 256 12.40 -10.15 -13.35
C ILE A 256 12.28 -9.97 -11.83
N ASN A 257 13.28 -9.32 -11.24
CA ASN A 257 13.24 -8.93 -9.83
C ASN A 257 12.40 -7.64 -9.63
N PRO A 258 12.03 -7.27 -8.39
CA PRO A 258 11.22 -6.08 -8.13
C PRO A 258 11.79 -4.77 -8.69
N ALA A 259 13.12 -4.57 -8.63
CA ALA A 259 13.77 -3.40 -9.20
C ALA A 259 13.56 -3.30 -10.72
N ARG A 260 13.81 -4.39 -11.46
CA ARG A 260 13.57 -4.46 -12.92
C ARG A 260 12.09 -4.41 -13.26
N ALA A 261 11.21 -4.95 -12.42
CA ALA A 261 9.77 -4.84 -12.60
C ALA A 261 9.33 -3.37 -12.58
N MET A 262 9.92 -2.55 -11.72
CA MET A 262 9.63 -1.11 -11.67
C MET A 262 10.38 -0.30 -12.72
N ALA A 263 11.58 -0.73 -13.12
CA ALA A 263 12.23 -0.20 -14.31
C ALA A 263 11.36 -0.43 -15.56
N ILE A 264 10.66 -1.56 -15.64
CA ILE A 264 9.62 -1.81 -16.64
C ILE A 264 8.38 -0.97 -16.39
N GLY A 265 7.82 -0.96 -15.18
CA GLY A 265 6.63 -0.20 -14.76
C GLY A 265 5.48 -0.10 -15.78
N THR A 266 4.61 0.88 -15.60
CA THR A 266 3.53 1.18 -16.56
C THR A 266 4.09 1.63 -17.91
N ALA A 267 5.17 2.41 -17.96
CA ALA A 267 5.72 2.89 -19.23
C ALA A 267 6.20 1.74 -20.15
N GLY A 268 6.99 0.80 -19.64
CA GLY A 268 7.50 -0.34 -20.40
C GLY A 268 6.41 -1.38 -20.68
N PHE A 269 5.47 -1.57 -19.76
CA PHE A 269 4.25 -2.34 -20.00
C PHE A 269 3.46 -1.79 -21.20
N THR A 270 3.30 -0.46 -21.26
CA THR A 270 2.63 0.23 -22.36
C THR A 270 3.41 0.12 -23.67
N SER A 271 4.76 0.15 -23.63
CA SER A 271 5.60 -0.10 -24.80
C SER A 271 5.35 -1.48 -25.41
N MET A 272 5.35 -2.53 -24.58
CA MET A 272 5.10 -3.90 -25.06
C MET A 272 3.66 -4.06 -25.56
N MET A 273 2.67 -3.50 -24.86
CA MET A 273 1.28 -3.48 -25.31
C MET A 273 1.13 -2.82 -26.70
N SER A 274 1.86 -1.71 -26.93
CA SER A 274 1.88 -1.04 -28.23
C SER A 274 2.48 -1.94 -29.33
N ILE A 275 3.59 -2.64 -29.04
CA ILE A 275 4.23 -3.55 -30.00
C ILE A 275 3.30 -4.71 -30.35
N ILE A 276 2.68 -5.35 -29.35
CA ILE A 276 1.70 -6.42 -29.58
C ILE A 276 0.54 -5.92 -30.45
N ALA A 277 0.00 -4.73 -30.17
CA ALA A 277 -1.09 -4.15 -30.96
C ALA A 277 -0.66 -3.90 -32.42
N LEU A 278 0.57 -3.42 -32.65
CA LEU A 278 1.11 -3.23 -33.99
C LEU A 278 1.27 -4.57 -34.74
N GLU A 279 1.80 -5.61 -34.07
CA GLU A 279 1.96 -6.96 -34.60
C GLU A 279 0.61 -7.58 -34.99
N GLN A 280 -0.39 -7.48 -34.12
CA GLN A 280 -1.76 -7.95 -34.38
C GLN A 280 -2.39 -7.28 -35.61
N HIS A 281 -1.93 -6.08 -35.97
CA HIS A 281 -2.40 -5.34 -37.15
C HIS A 281 -1.49 -5.47 -38.37
N GLY A 282 -0.60 -6.47 -38.36
CA GLY A 282 0.18 -6.90 -39.51
C GLY A 282 1.56 -6.25 -39.64
N LEU A 283 2.03 -5.53 -38.61
CA LEU A 283 3.41 -5.05 -38.61
C LEU A 283 4.38 -6.25 -38.52
N THR A 284 5.40 -6.25 -39.37
CA THR A 284 6.49 -7.26 -39.35
C THR A 284 7.84 -6.54 -39.47
N PRO A 285 8.96 -7.17 -39.06
CA PRO A 285 10.29 -6.58 -39.20
C PRO A 285 10.65 -6.16 -40.63
N ALA A 286 10.10 -6.84 -41.64
CA ALA A 286 10.29 -6.52 -43.05
C ALA A 286 9.40 -5.38 -43.58
N GLY A 287 8.43 -4.88 -42.79
CA GLY A 287 7.49 -3.83 -43.21
C GLY A 287 8.13 -2.44 -43.40
N GLY A 288 9.32 -2.25 -42.85
CA GLY A 288 10.08 -1.00 -42.87
C GLY A 288 10.05 -0.26 -41.54
N ASP A 289 10.16 1.06 -41.61
CA ASP A 289 10.48 1.88 -40.43
C ASP A 289 9.34 1.95 -39.42
N VAL A 290 9.69 1.84 -38.14
CA VAL A 290 8.77 2.03 -37.02
C VAL A 290 9.13 3.33 -36.29
N ALA A 291 8.27 4.34 -36.37
CA ALA A 291 8.51 5.59 -35.65
C ALA A 291 8.26 5.42 -34.15
N VAL A 292 9.17 5.96 -33.32
CA VAL A 292 8.99 6.04 -31.87
C VAL A 292 9.10 7.50 -31.46
N THR A 293 7.99 8.12 -31.07
CA THR A 293 7.98 9.52 -30.58
C THR A 293 8.32 9.57 -29.10
N GLY A 294 8.77 10.75 -28.63
CA GLY A 294 9.19 10.90 -27.23
C GLY A 294 10.30 9.91 -26.84
N ALA A 295 11.17 9.59 -27.80
CA ALA A 295 12.00 8.38 -27.77
C ALA A 295 12.93 8.27 -26.56
N ALA A 296 13.38 9.40 -26.01
CA ALA A 296 14.27 9.43 -24.85
C ALA A 296 13.53 9.28 -23.50
N GLY A 297 12.20 9.32 -23.49
CA GLY A 297 11.37 9.14 -22.30
C GLY A 297 11.13 7.65 -21.97
N GLY A 298 10.31 7.40 -20.95
CA GLY A 298 10.11 6.04 -20.41
C GLY A 298 9.53 5.03 -21.41
N VAL A 299 8.42 5.37 -22.07
CA VAL A 299 7.79 4.49 -23.08
C VAL A 299 8.71 4.31 -24.28
N GLY A 300 9.23 5.41 -24.82
CA GLY A 300 10.08 5.39 -26.01
C GLY A 300 11.37 4.58 -25.83
N SER A 301 12.02 4.71 -24.68
CA SER A 301 13.29 4.00 -24.41
C SER A 301 13.09 2.48 -24.39
N VAL A 302 12.05 2.01 -23.69
CA VAL A 302 11.73 0.59 -23.62
C VAL A 302 11.26 0.06 -24.98
N ALA A 303 10.45 0.84 -25.71
CA ALA A 303 9.98 0.48 -27.05
C ALA A 303 11.14 0.30 -28.04
N LEU A 304 12.11 1.21 -28.06
CA LEU A 304 13.30 1.10 -28.92
C LEU A 304 14.09 -0.18 -28.63
N ALA A 305 14.33 -0.49 -27.34
CA ALA A 305 15.07 -1.67 -26.93
C ALA A 305 14.39 -2.97 -27.39
N ILE A 306 13.07 -3.07 -27.23
CA ILE A 306 12.30 -4.25 -27.65
C ILE A 306 12.23 -4.35 -29.18
N LEU A 307 11.89 -3.25 -29.87
CA LEU A 307 11.79 -3.25 -31.33
C LEU A 307 13.11 -3.66 -32.00
N ALA A 308 14.24 -3.14 -31.50
CA ALA A 308 15.56 -3.53 -31.99
C ALA A 308 15.85 -5.02 -31.75
N LYS A 309 15.51 -5.54 -30.56
CA LYS A 309 15.67 -6.97 -30.23
C LYS A 309 14.83 -7.88 -31.15
N LEU A 310 13.64 -7.43 -31.52
CA LEU A 310 12.73 -8.14 -32.42
C LEU A 310 13.06 -7.95 -33.92
N GLY A 311 14.11 -7.18 -34.24
CA GLY A 311 14.58 -6.99 -35.61
C GLY A 311 13.86 -5.90 -36.42
N TYR A 312 13.02 -5.08 -35.78
CA TYR A 312 12.40 -3.92 -36.44
C TYR A 312 13.41 -2.79 -36.64
N ARG A 313 13.25 -2.05 -37.75
CA ARG A 313 14.01 -0.81 -37.97
C ARG A 313 13.34 0.36 -37.24
N ALA A 314 13.64 0.51 -35.95
CA ALA A 314 13.04 1.56 -35.12
C ALA A 314 13.73 2.92 -35.34
N VAL A 315 12.94 3.96 -35.61
CA VAL A 315 13.40 5.33 -35.86
C VAL A 315 12.96 6.23 -34.70
N ALA A 316 13.93 6.76 -33.97
CA ALA A 316 13.69 7.58 -32.79
C ALA A 316 13.43 9.03 -33.17
N SER A 317 12.30 9.60 -32.72
CA SER A 317 12.03 11.03 -32.81
C SER A 317 12.30 11.70 -31.47
N THR A 318 13.24 12.65 -31.45
CA THR A 318 13.63 13.39 -30.25
C THR A 318 13.94 14.86 -30.58
N GLY A 319 13.72 15.76 -29.63
CA GLY A 319 14.17 17.16 -29.73
C GLY A 319 15.45 17.44 -28.95
N ARG A 320 16.11 16.39 -28.48
CA ARG A 320 17.23 16.44 -27.54
C ARG A 320 18.47 15.80 -28.17
N ALA A 321 19.30 16.61 -28.82
CA ALA A 321 20.50 16.15 -29.50
C ALA A 321 21.48 15.44 -28.54
N ASP A 322 21.52 15.86 -27.27
CA ASP A 322 22.28 15.24 -26.17
C ASP A 322 21.87 13.78 -25.87
N THR A 323 20.72 13.33 -26.38
CA THR A 323 20.23 11.95 -26.18
C THR A 323 20.56 11.01 -27.33
N HIS A 324 21.24 11.46 -28.39
CA HIS A 324 21.44 10.64 -29.58
C HIS A 324 22.24 9.36 -29.32
N ASP A 325 23.36 9.43 -28.60
CA ASP A 325 24.17 8.24 -28.33
C ASP A 325 23.44 7.26 -27.40
N TYR A 326 22.65 7.79 -26.46
CA TYR A 326 21.74 7.00 -25.64
C TYR A 326 20.70 6.26 -26.50
N LEU A 327 20.04 6.95 -27.45
CA LEU A 327 19.03 6.31 -28.31
C LEU A 327 19.65 5.23 -29.22
N LYS A 328 20.87 5.48 -29.73
CA LYS A 328 21.63 4.48 -30.51
C LYS A 328 21.98 3.26 -29.65
N SER A 329 22.42 3.44 -28.40
CA SER A 329 22.74 2.32 -27.51
C SER A 329 21.49 1.47 -27.20
N LEU A 330 20.31 2.08 -27.17
CA LEU A 330 19.04 1.36 -27.05
C LEU A 330 18.66 0.58 -28.31
N GLY A 331 19.15 0.97 -29.48
CA GLY A 331 18.94 0.28 -30.76
C GLY A 331 18.15 1.08 -31.79
N ALA A 332 18.08 2.40 -31.65
CA ALA A 332 17.56 3.26 -32.73
C ALA A 332 18.41 3.08 -34.00
N ALA A 333 17.76 2.64 -35.08
CA ALA A 333 18.40 2.48 -36.39
C ALA A 333 18.64 3.83 -37.08
N GLU A 334 17.83 4.82 -36.74
CA GLU A 334 17.91 6.19 -37.24
C GLU A 334 17.33 7.13 -36.17
N ILE A 335 17.80 8.38 -36.15
CA ILE A 335 17.27 9.42 -35.28
C ILE A 335 16.83 10.59 -36.14
N VAL A 336 15.60 11.06 -35.91
CA VAL A 336 15.04 12.24 -36.56
C VAL A 336 14.75 13.33 -35.53
N ASP A 337 14.96 14.59 -35.93
CA ASP A 337 14.55 15.71 -35.10
C ASP A 337 13.03 15.76 -34.97
N ARG A 338 12.53 16.05 -33.77
CA ARG A 338 11.08 16.14 -33.51
C ARG A 338 10.37 17.17 -34.39
N SER A 339 11.06 18.20 -34.88
CA SER A 339 10.49 19.23 -35.76
C SER A 339 9.93 18.64 -37.05
N LEU A 340 10.45 17.50 -37.52
CA LEU A 340 9.94 16.78 -38.68
C LEU A 340 8.46 16.38 -38.51
N LEU A 341 8.04 16.08 -37.28
CA LEU A 341 6.66 15.73 -36.96
C LEU A 341 5.89 16.89 -36.30
N ALA A 342 6.59 17.81 -35.62
CA ALA A 342 5.95 18.96 -34.98
C ALA A 342 5.52 20.06 -35.96
N ASN A 343 6.15 20.12 -37.16
CA ASN A 343 5.87 21.12 -38.18
C ASN A 343 5.35 20.46 -39.47
N PRO A 344 4.10 19.94 -39.48
CA PRO A 344 3.53 19.31 -40.67
C PRO A 344 3.40 20.30 -41.83
N SER A 345 3.48 19.80 -43.06
CA SER A 345 3.37 20.63 -44.27
C SER A 345 1.96 21.20 -44.52
N GLY A 346 0.98 20.80 -43.71
CA GLY A 346 -0.45 21.11 -43.90
C GLY A 346 -1.15 20.25 -44.96
N LYS A 347 -0.40 19.40 -45.68
CA LYS A 347 -0.99 18.47 -46.64
C LYS A 347 -1.75 17.36 -45.93
N PRO A 348 -2.92 16.93 -46.45
CA PRO A 348 -3.67 15.82 -45.85
C PRO A 348 -2.97 14.46 -46.04
N LEU A 349 -2.05 14.35 -47.00
CA LEU A 349 -1.14 13.22 -47.18
C LEU A 349 0.26 13.75 -47.51
N GLU A 350 1.24 13.25 -46.78
CA GLU A 350 2.66 13.44 -47.05
C GLU A 350 3.26 12.14 -47.63
N SER A 351 4.54 12.16 -47.98
CA SER A 351 5.24 10.97 -48.50
C SER A 351 5.19 9.82 -47.49
N GLU A 352 4.95 8.61 -47.96
CA GLU A 352 4.92 7.41 -47.12
C GLU A 352 6.29 7.10 -46.54
N ARG A 353 6.36 6.92 -45.22
CA ARG A 353 7.61 6.63 -44.50
C ARG A 353 7.46 5.52 -43.48
N TRP A 354 6.42 5.57 -42.65
CA TRP A 354 6.31 4.73 -41.46
C TRP A 354 5.43 3.50 -41.69
N ALA A 355 5.96 2.30 -41.46
CA ALA A 355 5.19 1.06 -41.48
C ALA A 355 4.34 0.91 -40.21
N GLY A 356 4.88 1.37 -39.07
CA GLY A 356 4.20 1.44 -37.79
C GLY A 356 4.68 2.65 -36.99
N ALA A 357 3.95 3.02 -35.94
CA ALA A 357 4.41 4.03 -35.00
C ALA A 357 3.92 3.75 -33.57
N ILE A 358 4.78 4.03 -32.59
CA ILE A 358 4.43 4.11 -31.16
C ILE A 358 4.51 5.58 -30.78
N ASP A 359 3.36 6.17 -30.49
CA ASP A 359 3.24 7.59 -30.16
C ASP A 359 2.94 7.81 -28.68
N SER A 360 3.92 8.39 -27.97
CA SER A 360 3.77 8.82 -26.58
C SER A 360 3.63 10.34 -26.42
N VAL A 361 3.48 11.08 -27.53
CA VAL A 361 3.48 12.55 -27.54
C VAL A 361 2.08 13.11 -27.80
N GLY A 362 1.32 12.56 -28.75
CA GLY A 362 0.00 13.09 -29.09
C GLY A 362 0.08 14.40 -29.89
N GLY A 363 -1.01 15.18 -29.86
CA GLY A 363 -1.06 16.52 -30.44
C GLY A 363 -0.76 16.58 -31.95
N THR A 364 -0.10 17.66 -32.36
CA THR A 364 0.37 17.88 -33.75
C THR A 364 1.32 16.79 -34.23
N THR A 365 2.13 16.21 -33.34
CA THR A 365 3.07 15.13 -33.69
C THR A 365 2.30 13.90 -34.18
N LEU A 366 1.24 13.50 -33.46
CA LEU A 366 0.38 12.39 -33.86
C LEU A 366 -0.36 12.70 -35.17
N ALA A 367 -0.89 13.92 -35.31
CA ALA A 367 -1.57 14.34 -36.53
C ALA A 367 -0.65 14.23 -37.76
N SER A 368 0.61 14.66 -37.62
CA SER A 368 1.64 14.58 -38.67
C SER A 368 2.04 13.14 -38.99
N LEU A 369 2.22 12.29 -37.97
CA LEU A 369 2.50 10.86 -38.18
C LEU A 369 1.46 10.20 -39.09
N LEU A 370 0.17 10.46 -38.84
CA LEU A 370 -0.93 9.87 -39.60
C LEU A 370 -0.83 10.18 -41.11
N THR A 371 -0.35 11.36 -41.50
CA THR A 371 -0.22 11.73 -42.92
C THR A 371 1.00 11.11 -43.61
N GLN A 372 1.97 10.59 -42.84
CA GLN A 372 3.23 10.00 -43.32
C GLN A 372 3.24 8.45 -43.23
N MET A 373 2.18 7.84 -42.70
CA MET A 373 2.09 6.38 -42.63
C MET A 373 2.06 5.75 -44.04
N LYS A 374 2.76 4.62 -44.19
CA LYS A 374 2.65 3.74 -45.36
C LYS A 374 1.24 3.15 -45.47
N TYR A 375 0.85 2.74 -46.68
CA TYR A 375 -0.41 2.02 -46.91
C TYR A 375 -0.62 0.88 -45.89
N ARG A 376 -1.79 0.89 -45.23
CA ARG A 376 -2.24 -0.01 -44.15
C ARG A 376 -1.43 0.01 -42.86
N GLY A 377 -0.55 1.01 -42.70
CA GLY A 377 0.23 1.25 -41.50
C GLY A 377 -0.64 1.49 -40.26
N THR A 378 -0.05 1.25 -39.09
CA THR A 378 -0.75 1.33 -37.79
C THR A 378 0.00 2.23 -36.83
N VAL A 379 -0.72 3.09 -36.12
CA VAL A 379 -0.18 3.95 -35.05
C VAL A 379 -0.80 3.53 -33.72
N ALA A 380 0.04 3.20 -32.75
CA ALA A 380 -0.34 2.94 -31.37
C ALA A 380 -0.21 4.25 -30.56
N ALA A 381 -1.33 4.85 -30.16
CA ALA A 381 -1.37 6.09 -29.38
C ALA A 381 -1.46 5.77 -27.89
N CYS A 382 -0.45 6.21 -27.13
CA CYS A 382 -0.27 5.85 -25.72
C CYS A 382 0.19 7.00 -24.81
N GLY A 383 0.29 8.23 -25.34
CA GLY A 383 0.69 9.39 -24.54
C GLY A 383 0.21 10.71 -25.10
N LEU A 384 0.32 11.75 -24.28
CA LEU A 384 -0.24 13.08 -24.53
C LEU A 384 0.70 14.21 -24.07
N ALA A 385 2.00 13.93 -23.94
CA ALA A 385 2.99 14.89 -23.44
C ALA A 385 3.08 16.18 -24.29
N GLY A 386 2.72 16.12 -25.57
CA GLY A 386 2.65 17.23 -26.51
C GLY A 386 1.24 17.84 -26.67
N GLY A 387 0.23 17.34 -25.97
CA GLY A 387 -1.14 17.83 -26.00
C GLY A 387 -2.19 16.74 -26.24
N ASN A 388 -3.42 17.00 -25.78
CA ASN A 388 -4.56 16.08 -25.87
C ASN A 388 -5.49 16.35 -27.08
N GLU A 389 -5.34 17.48 -27.78
CA GLU A 389 -6.10 17.78 -28.99
C GLU A 389 -5.53 17.03 -30.20
N LEU A 390 -6.39 16.38 -30.99
CA LEU A 390 -6.00 15.75 -32.26
C LEU A 390 -6.67 16.45 -33.44
N LYS A 391 -5.94 17.38 -34.06
CA LYS A 391 -6.38 18.11 -35.27
C LYS A 391 -5.85 17.41 -36.51
N THR A 392 -6.68 16.57 -37.13
CA THR A 392 -6.32 15.79 -38.32
C THR A 392 -7.50 15.69 -39.30
N THR A 393 -7.31 15.00 -40.42
CA THR A 393 -8.35 14.74 -41.43
C THR A 393 -8.63 13.23 -41.54
N VAL A 394 -9.77 12.86 -42.11
CA VAL A 394 -10.10 11.46 -42.39
C VAL A 394 -9.34 10.87 -43.60
N ILE A 395 -8.61 11.71 -44.35
CA ILE A 395 -8.00 11.35 -45.64
C ILE A 395 -6.98 10.21 -45.52
N PRO A 396 -6.04 10.19 -44.54
CA PRO A 396 -5.13 9.05 -44.36
C PRO A 396 -5.87 7.72 -44.13
N PHE A 397 -6.94 7.74 -43.35
CA PHE A 397 -7.74 6.55 -43.07
C PHE A 397 -8.41 6.03 -44.35
N LEU A 398 -9.03 6.91 -45.14
CA LEU A 398 -9.77 6.53 -46.34
C LEU A 398 -8.85 6.10 -47.49
N LEU A 399 -7.77 6.84 -47.75
CA LEU A 399 -6.94 6.63 -48.94
C LEU A 399 -5.76 5.69 -48.70
N ARG A 400 -5.30 5.55 -47.45
CA ARG A 400 -4.20 4.64 -47.09
C ARG A 400 -4.61 3.53 -46.14
N GLY A 401 -5.85 3.47 -45.66
CA GLY A 401 -6.29 2.41 -44.74
C GLY A 401 -5.51 2.44 -43.42
N ILE A 402 -5.09 3.62 -42.97
CA ILE A 402 -4.34 3.79 -41.73
C ILE A 402 -5.20 3.43 -40.54
N LYS A 403 -4.57 2.85 -39.52
CA LYS A 403 -5.21 2.50 -38.25
C LYS A 403 -4.61 3.35 -37.13
N LEU A 404 -5.47 3.93 -36.30
CA LEU A 404 -5.09 4.60 -35.05
C LEU A 404 -5.69 3.80 -33.90
N ILE A 405 -4.83 3.25 -33.04
CA ILE A 405 -5.22 2.34 -31.97
C ILE A 405 -4.88 2.98 -30.64
N GLY A 406 -5.87 3.12 -29.77
CA GLY A 406 -5.66 3.58 -28.40
C GLY A 406 -5.07 2.48 -27.54
N ILE A 407 -4.02 2.80 -26.78
CA ILE A 407 -3.39 1.88 -25.83
C ILE A 407 -3.75 2.33 -24.41
N ASP A 408 -4.57 1.54 -23.73
CA ASP A 408 -4.93 1.76 -22.32
C ASP A 408 -4.31 0.67 -21.43
N SER A 409 -3.25 1.03 -20.71
CA SER A 409 -2.62 0.15 -19.73
C SER A 409 -3.36 0.13 -18.39
N VAL A 410 -4.25 1.09 -18.11
CA VAL A 410 -4.88 1.23 -16.79
C VAL A 410 -5.89 0.12 -16.56
N MET A 411 -6.78 -0.14 -17.51
CA MET A 411 -7.85 -1.13 -17.38
C MET A 411 -7.59 -2.42 -18.19
N CYS A 412 -6.34 -2.62 -18.64
CA CYS A 412 -5.92 -3.82 -19.38
C CYS A 412 -6.38 -5.11 -18.65
N PRO A 413 -7.13 -6.01 -19.32
CA PRO A 413 -7.59 -7.26 -18.72
C PRO A 413 -6.45 -8.15 -18.23
N GLN A 414 -6.72 -8.96 -17.20
CA GLN A 414 -5.70 -9.81 -16.59
C GLN A 414 -5.02 -10.78 -17.58
N VAL A 415 -5.78 -11.39 -18.49
CA VAL A 415 -5.23 -12.33 -19.49
C VAL A 415 -4.19 -11.63 -20.37
N GLU A 416 -4.48 -10.40 -20.81
CA GLU A 416 -3.54 -9.61 -21.60
C GLU A 416 -2.34 -9.15 -20.78
N ARG A 417 -2.52 -8.78 -19.50
CA ARG A 417 -1.40 -8.44 -18.60
C ARG A 417 -0.40 -9.58 -18.47
N HIS A 418 -0.88 -10.80 -18.32
CA HIS A 418 -0.01 -11.98 -18.24
C HIS A 418 0.79 -12.17 -19.53
N GLU A 419 0.16 -12.03 -20.70
CA GLU A 419 0.86 -12.10 -21.99
C GLU A 419 1.89 -10.98 -22.15
N ILE A 420 1.55 -9.75 -21.75
CA ILE A 420 2.46 -8.60 -21.84
C ILE A 420 3.67 -8.81 -20.93
N TRP A 421 3.48 -9.25 -19.68
CA TRP A 421 4.60 -9.56 -18.78
C TRP A 421 5.43 -10.74 -19.25
N ARG A 422 4.82 -11.76 -19.86
CA ARG A 422 5.52 -12.87 -20.49
C ARG A 422 6.40 -12.38 -21.66
N ARG A 423 5.85 -11.55 -22.54
CA ARG A 423 6.60 -10.93 -23.65
C ARG A 423 7.73 -10.04 -23.14
N LEU A 424 7.50 -9.23 -22.10
CA LEU A 424 8.54 -8.40 -21.49
C LEU A 424 9.69 -9.25 -20.94
N ALA A 425 9.39 -10.35 -20.25
CA ALA A 425 10.40 -11.27 -19.75
C ALA A 425 11.23 -11.94 -20.85
N GLN A 426 10.67 -12.09 -22.05
CA GLN A 426 11.29 -12.76 -23.19
C GLN A 426 12.07 -11.79 -24.10
N ASP A 427 11.47 -10.64 -24.41
CA ASP A 427 11.86 -9.81 -25.55
C ASP A 427 12.51 -8.48 -25.14
N LEU A 428 12.46 -8.09 -23.85
CA LEU A 428 13.14 -6.91 -23.36
C LEU A 428 14.61 -7.24 -22.99
N PRO A 429 15.61 -6.62 -23.63
CA PRO A 429 17.01 -6.78 -23.21
C PRO A 429 17.22 -6.16 -21.82
N LEU A 430 17.44 -6.99 -20.81
CA LEU A 430 17.54 -6.54 -19.41
C LEU A 430 18.79 -5.70 -19.15
N ASP A 431 19.88 -5.90 -19.90
CA ASP A 431 21.08 -5.06 -19.87
C ASP A 431 20.79 -3.62 -20.30
N LYS A 432 19.96 -3.45 -21.34
CA LYS A 432 19.51 -2.13 -21.80
C LYS A 432 18.54 -1.49 -20.83
N LEU A 433 17.66 -2.29 -20.21
CA LEU A 433 16.77 -1.84 -19.15
C LEU A 433 17.56 -1.30 -17.95
N ASP A 434 18.56 -2.05 -17.49
CA ASP A 434 19.41 -1.64 -16.38
C ASP A 434 20.15 -0.32 -16.73
N ALA A 435 20.69 -0.21 -17.96
CA ALA A 435 21.42 0.97 -18.41
C ALA A 435 20.56 2.25 -18.56
N MET A 436 19.25 2.12 -18.78
CA MET A 436 18.33 3.27 -18.86
C MET A 436 17.72 3.66 -17.52
N THR A 437 18.03 2.93 -16.45
CA THR A 437 17.38 3.08 -15.14
C THR A 437 18.23 3.91 -14.18
N GLU A 438 17.59 4.85 -13.48
CA GLU A 438 18.13 5.62 -12.37
C GLU A 438 17.35 5.29 -11.09
N THR A 439 18.05 4.96 -10.01
CA THR A 439 17.44 4.58 -8.72
C THR A 439 17.49 5.72 -7.71
N VAL A 440 16.34 6.05 -7.13
CA VAL A 440 16.11 7.17 -6.19
C VAL A 440 15.31 6.71 -4.96
N GLY A 441 15.26 7.53 -3.91
CA GLY A 441 14.42 7.28 -2.73
C GLY A 441 13.07 7.99 -2.80
N LEU A 442 12.19 7.76 -1.80
CA LEU A 442 10.89 8.44 -1.73
C LEU A 442 11.01 9.97 -1.67
N GLY A 443 12.07 10.47 -1.02
CA GLY A 443 12.30 11.91 -0.84
C GLY A 443 12.57 12.67 -2.15
N ASP A 444 13.02 11.98 -3.18
CA ASP A 444 13.39 12.58 -4.47
C ASP A 444 12.18 12.85 -5.37
N LEU A 445 11.04 12.21 -5.09
CA LEU A 445 9.86 12.21 -5.96
C LEU A 445 9.28 13.61 -6.19
N THR A 446 9.22 14.45 -5.15
CA THR A 446 8.66 15.81 -5.28
C THR A 446 9.47 16.65 -6.27
N ALA A 447 10.80 16.54 -6.26
CA ALA A 447 11.67 17.25 -7.19
C ALA A 447 11.57 16.68 -8.62
N LEU A 448 11.51 15.36 -8.75
CA LEU A 448 11.43 14.68 -10.05
C LEU A 448 10.06 14.84 -10.72
N ALA A 449 8.98 14.99 -9.95
CA ALA A 449 7.62 15.19 -10.46
C ALA A 449 7.51 16.41 -11.38
N GLY A 450 8.12 17.53 -11.01
CA GLY A 450 8.16 18.72 -11.87
C GLY A 450 9.05 18.52 -13.12
N ARG A 451 10.15 17.77 -12.98
CA ARG A 451 11.08 17.50 -14.09
C ARG A 451 10.47 16.59 -15.15
N ILE A 452 9.76 15.54 -14.76
CA ILE A 452 9.18 14.58 -15.71
C ILE A 452 8.09 15.22 -16.58
N LEU A 453 7.28 16.11 -16.02
CA LEU A 453 6.25 16.85 -16.76
C LEU A 453 6.83 17.80 -17.83
N LYS A 454 8.06 18.28 -17.61
CA LYS A 454 8.80 19.13 -18.55
C LYS A 454 9.67 18.32 -19.53
N GLY A 455 9.59 16.99 -19.53
CA GLY A 455 10.43 16.12 -20.36
C GLY A 455 11.91 16.08 -19.95
N GLY A 456 12.22 16.48 -18.71
CA GLY A 456 13.57 16.56 -18.14
C GLY A 456 14.09 15.25 -17.51
N VAL A 457 13.36 14.14 -17.71
CA VAL A 457 13.73 12.78 -17.28
C VAL A 457 14.02 11.94 -18.53
N ARG A 458 15.15 11.25 -18.52
CA ARG A 458 15.59 10.32 -19.56
C ARG A 458 15.42 8.89 -19.03
N GLY A 459 14.96 7.97 -19.87
CA GLY A 459 14.85 6.57 -19.47
C GLY A 459 13.83 6.37 -18.35
N ARG A 460 14.22 5.64 -17.30
CA ARG A 460 13.33 5.17 -16.23
C ARG A 460 13.85 5.50 -14.85
N ILE A 461 12.94 5.86 -13.95
CA ILE A 461 13.22 6.05 -12.53
C ILE A 461 12.68 4.86 -11.77
N VAL A 462 13.52 4.21 -10.96
CA VAL A 462 13.10 3.24 -9.95
C VAL A 462 13.18 3.92 -8.59
N VAL A 463 12.14 3.74 -7.79
CA VAL A 463 12.04 4.27 -6.44
C VAL A 463 12.20 3.12 -5.47
N GLU A 464 13.28 3.12 -4.69
CA GLU A 464 13.43 2.23 -3.54
C GLU A 464 12.66 2.85 -2.37
N VAL A 465 11.57 2.22 -1.93
CA VAL A 465 10.65 2.86 -0.97
C VAL A 465 11.16 2.86 0.47
N GLU A 466 12.18 2.06 0.75
CA GLU A 466 12.83 1.97 2.05
C GLU A 466 13.98 2.98 2.23
N ARG A 467 14.51 3.52 1.13
CA ARG A 467 15.55 4.57 1.10
C ARG A 467 14.91 5.94 1.35
#